data_AF-A0A7X7C6Y1-F1
#
_entry.id   AF-A0A7X7C6Y1-F1
#
_cell.length_a   1.000
_cell.length_b   1.000
_cell.length_c   1.000
_cell.angle_alpha   90.00
_cell.angle_beta   90.00
_cell.angle_gamma   90.00
#
_symmetry.space_group_name_H-M   'P 1'
#
loop_
_entity.id
_entity.type
_entity.pdbx_description
1 polymer ?
#
loop_
_entity_poly.entity_id
_entity_poly.type
_entity_poly.pdbx_seq_one_letter_code
_entity_poly.pdbx_strand_id
1 'polypeptide(L)'
;PSSGTYLRFIRFLGIFLSLFLTPLWIVLVKNEYLVGPLSILSPSAETKVNIYLQIIAAEIGVEFLRLASIHTPTSLSTSMSLIAGFLLGDFAVTVGLFSLQTVLLVAISAIGTYLTPSYELGLANKISKIIFILAIIAFDWYGFAMAVLLWFIYLALLKSFGKPYLYPLFPFNFKRLVKVLIRFPFTDSKKAKNK
;
A
#
# COMPACT_ATOMS: atom_id res chain seq x y z
N PRO A 1 9.40 6.96 -24.47
CA PRO A 1 8.70 7.95 -23.59
C PRO A 1 7.40 7.41 -23.00
N SER A 2 6.58 6.74 -23.82
CA SER A 2 5.32 6.07 -23.42
C SER A 2 5.53 4.95 -22.40
N SER A 3 6.45 4.01 -22.66
CA SER A 3 6.76 2.89 -21.74
C SER A 3 7.16 3.35 -20.34
N GLY A 4 7.99 4.39 -20.24
CA GLY A 4 8.40 4.96 -18.95
C GLY A 4 7.28 5.69 -18.21
N THR A 5 6.29 6.23 -18.93
CA THR A 5 5.10 6.87 -18.33
C THR A 5 4.14 5.82 -17.79
N TYR A 6 3.94 4.73 -18.54
CA TYR A 6 3.14 3.58 -18.10
C TYR A 6 3.68 2.96 -16.79
N LEU A 7 4.99 2.71 -16.71
CA LEU A 7 5.61 2.19 -15.49
C LEU A 7 5.46 3.12 -14.27
N ARG A 8 5.46 4.45 -14.47
CA ARG A 8 5.20 5.41 -13.39
C ARG A 8 3.77 5.30 -12.89
N PHE A 9 2.80 5.18 -13.80
CA PHE A 9 1.39 5.07 -13.44
C PHE A 9 1.12 3.81 -12.60
N ILE A 10 1.66 2.66 -13.02
CA ILE A 10 1.54 1.41 -12.24
C ILE A 10 2.14 1.57 -10.85
N ARG A 11 3.31 2.22 -10.72
CA ARG A 11 3.91 2.45 -9.40
C ARG A 11 3.06 3.35 -8.52
N PHE A 12 2.52 4.45 -9.06
CA PHE A 12 1.64 5.32 -8.28
C PHE A 12 0.38 4.58 -7.83
N LEU A 13 -0.21 3.77 -8.70
CA LEU A 13 -1.36 2.94 -8.37
C LEU A 13 -1.00 1.88 -7.32
N GLY A 14 0.15 1.22 -7.45
CA GLY A 14 0.65 0.25 -6.48
C GLY A 14 0.89 0.85 -5.10
N ILE A 15 1.54 2.02 -5.02
CA ILE A 15 1.77 2.74 -3.77
C ILE A 15 0.42 3.15 -3.15
N PHE A 16 -0.51 3.66 -3.95
CA PHE A 16 -1.84 4.03 -3.48
C PHE A 16 -2.60 2.84 -2.90
N LEU A 17 -2.65 1.71 -3.62
CA LEU A 17 -3.28 0.49 -3.14
C LEU A 17 -2.59 -0.06 -1.89
N SER A 18 -1.26 -0.02 -1.82
CA SER A 18 -0.52 -0.52 -0.65
C SER A 18 -0.85 0.18 0.66
N LEU A 19 -1.29 1.44 0.58
CA LEU A 19 -1.60 2.29 1.71
C LEU A 19 -3.09 2.26 2.05
N PHE A 20 -3.94 2.41 1.04
CA PHE A 20 -5.37 2.65 1.24
C PHE A 20 -6.24 1.42 1.06
N LEU A 21 -5.81 0.39 0.32
CA LEU A 21 -6.68 -0.75 -0.02
C LEU A 21 -7.14 -1.50 1.24
N THR A 22 -6.20 -1.93 2.09
CA THR A 22 -6.52 -2.68 3.31
C THR A 22 -7.36 -1.86 4.30
N PRO A 23 -6.97 -0.62 4.70
CA PRO A 23 -7.76 0.16 5.64
C PRO A 23 -9.14 0.56 5.12
N LEU A 24 -9.25 0.92 3.84
CA LEU A 24 -10.53 1.26 3.24
C LEU A 24 -11.48 0.06 3.23
N TRP A 25 -10.97 -1.13 2.93
CA TRP A 25 -11.78 -2.34 2.95
C TRP A 25 -12.36 -2.64 4.34
N ILE A 26 -11.59 -2.43 5.42
CA ILE A 26 -12.10 -2.61 6.79
C ILE A 26 -13.34 -1.75 7.04
N VAL A 27 -13.25 -0.48 6.68
CA VAL A 27 -14.37 0.47 6.83
C VAL A 27 -15.58 -0.02 6.04
N LEU A 28 -15.37 -0.43 4.78
CA LEU A 28 -16.46 -0.87 3.90
C LEU A 28 -17.17 -2.12 4.43
N VAL A 29 -16.40 -3.10 4.94
CA VAL A 29 -16.94 -4.31 5.56
C VAL A 29 -17.74 -3.95 6.81
N LYS A 30 -17.18 -3.12 7.69
CA LYS A 30 -17.80 -2.82 8.99
C LYS A 30 -19.11 -2.04 8.87
N ASN A 31 -19.18 -1.14 7.90
CA ASN A 31 -20.37 -0.32 7.66
C ASN A 31 -21.33 -0.96 6.64
N GLU A 32 -21.12 -2.22 6.27
CA GLU A 32 -21.95 -2.99 5.32
C GLU A 32 -22.13 -2.29 3.96
N TYR A 33 -21.15 -1.49 3.54
CA TYR A 33 -21.19 -0.75 2.28
C TYR A 33 -20.80 -1.58 1.06
N LEU A 34 -20.46 -2.86 1.24
CA LEU A 34 -20.15 -3.80 0.16
C LEU A 34 -21.43 -4.33 -0.50
N VAL A 35 -22.07 -3.49 -1.32
CA VAL A 35 -23.34 -3.79 -2.01
C VAL A 35 -23.10 -4.07 -3.50
N GLY A 36 -23.96 -4.90 -4.09
CA GLY A 36 -23.96 -5.18 -5.53
C GLY A 36 -22.70 -5.95 -5.97
N PRO A 37 -22.00 -5.57 -7.05
CA PRO A 37 -20.80 -6.27 -7.54
C PRO A 37 -19.64 -6.33 -6.53
N LEU A 38 -19.64 -5.44 -5.53
CA LEU A 38 -18.60 -5.39 -4.50
C LEU A 38 -18.82 -6.40 -3.36
N SER A 39 -19.97 -7.08 -3.31
CA SER A 39 -20.25 -8.11 -2.29
C SER A 39 -19.30 -9.31 -2.38
N ILE A 40 -18.63 -9.50 -3.52
CA ILE A 40 -17.58 -10.52 -3.71
C ILE A 40 -16.42 -10.29 -2.73
N LEU A 41 -16.19 -9.04 -2.32
CA LEU A 41 -15.16 -8.67 -1.35
C LEU A 41 -15.63 -8.81 0.10
N SER A 42 -16.88 -9.19 0.36
CA SER A 42 -17.36 -9.43 1.71
C SER A 42 -16.65 -10.66 2.29
N PRO A 43 -16.17 -10.60 3.54
CA PRO A 43 -15.48 -11.72 4.16
C PRO A 43 -16.42 -12.93 4.26
N SER A 44 -15.90 -14.12 3.95
CA SER A 44 -16.65 -15.37 4.09
C SER A 44 -17.07 -15.58 5.56
N ALA A 45 -18.31 -16.04 5.78
CA ALA A 45 -18.88 -16.25 7.11
C ALA A 45 -18.18 -17.36 7.95
N GLU A 46 -17.24 -18.09 7.35
CA GLU A 46 -16.58 -19.25 7.95
C GLU A 46 -15.42 -18.89 8.89
N THR A 47 -15.01 -17.63 8.96
CA THR A 47 -13.84 -17.25 9.77
C THR A 47 -14.19 -17.01 11.24
N LYS A 48 -13.47 -17.67 12.15
CA LYS A 48 -13.72 -17.60 13.60
C LYS A 48 -13.07 -16.40 14.30
N VAL A 49 -12.15 -15.72 13.61
CA VAL A 49 -11.30 -14.66 14.15
C VAL A 49 -11.82 -13.29 13.74
N ASN A 50 -11.73 -12.30 14.64
CA ASN A 50 -12.09 -10.91 14.34
C ASN A 50 -11.27 -10.35 13.16
N ILE A 51 -11.95 -9.69 12.22
CA ILE A 51 -11.38 -9.09 11.01
C ILE A 51 -10.16 -8.18 11.29
N TYR A 52 -10.17 -7.41 12.37
CA TYR A 52 -9.04 -6.53 12.71
C TYR A 52 -7.79 -7.32 13.06
N LEU A 53 -7.94 -8.40 13.85
CA LEU A 53 -6.84 -9.28 14.23
C LEU A 53 -6.29 -10.01 13.01
N GLN A 54 -7.18 -10.45 12.11
CA GLN A 54 -6.77 -11.08 10.86
C GLN A 54 -5.85 -10.16 10.04
N ILE A 55 -6.25 -8.90 9.84
CA ILE A 55 -5.50 -7.97 9.01
C ILE A 55 -4.17 -7.60 9.67
N ILE A 56 -4.17 -7.33 10.98
CA ILE A 56 -2.93 -7.02 11.70
C ILE A 56 -1.96 -8.22 11.61
N ALA A 57 -2.45 -9.43 11.86
CA ALA A 57 -1.64 -10.64 11.76
C ALA A 57 -1.10 -10.87 10.34
N ALA A 58 -1.93 -10.64 9.31
CA ALA A 58 -1.52 -10.79 7.92
C ALA A 58 -0.48 -9.73 7.50
N GLU A 59 -0.67 -8.47 7.87
CA GLU A 59 0.27 -7.37 7.56
C GLU A 59 1.62 -7.56 8.25
N ILE A 60 1.63 -8.04 9.50
CA ILE A 60 2.85 -8.43 10.22
C ILE A 60 3.47 -9.68 9.60
N GLY A 61 2.66 -10.68 9.27
CA GLY A 61 3.11 -11.94 8.66
C GLY A 61 3.85 -11.72 7.34
N VAL A 62 3.36 -10.81 6.49
CA VAL A 62 4.07 -10.41 5.27
C VAL A 62 5.45 -9.82 5.59
N GLU A 63 5.58 -9.05 6.68
CA GLU A 63 6.86 -8.45 7.05
C GLU A 63 7.83 -9.46 7.66
N PHE A 64 7.31 -10.42 8.44
CA PHE A 64 8.10 -11.57 8.88
C PHE A 64 8.64 -12.37 7.70
N LEU A 65 7.80 -12.66 6.71
CA LEU A 65 8.23 -13.34 5.49
C LEU A 65 9.33 -12.55 4.79
N ARG A 66 9.16 -11.23 4.65
CA ARG A 66 10.14 -10.35 4.02
C ARG A 66 11.48 -10.32 4.75
N LEU A 67 11.47 -10.13 6.07
CA LEU A 67 12.68 -10.10 6.90
C LEU A 67 13.39 -11.45 6.87
N ALA A 68 12.66 -12.56 7.02
CA ALA A 68 13.21 -13.90 6.89
C ALA A 68 13.85 -14.14 5.51
N SER A 69 13.21 -13.66 4.44
CA SER A 69 13.72 -13.82 3.07
C SER A 69 15.02 -13.07 2.80
N ILE A 70 15.21 -11.91 3.43
CA ILE A 70 16.45 -11.10 3.31
C ILE A 70 17.60 -11.73 4.08
N HIS A 71 17.31 -12.38 5.21
CA HIS A 71 18.32 -13.08 6.03
C HIS A 71 18.61 -14.52 5.58
N THR A 72 17.83 -15.05 4.62
CA THR A 72 18.03 -16.37 4.04
C THR A 72 18.98 -16.29 2.84
N PRO A 73 19.92 -17.24 2.66
CA PRO A 73 20.77 -17.31 1.46
C PRO A 73 19.96 -17.27 0.17
N THR A 74 20.44 -16.50 -0.82
CA THR A 74 19.71 -16.24 -2.08
C THR A 74 19.34 -17.49 -2.86
N SER A 75 20.12 -18.56 -2.75
CA SER A 75 19.87 -19.87 -3.38
C SER A 75 18.65 -20.59 -2.82
N LEU A 76 18.25 -20.32 -1.58
CA LEU A 76 17.10 -20.95 -0.91
C LEU A 76 15.91 -19.99 -0.75
N SER A 77 16.16 -18.68 -0.82
CA SER A 77 15.18 -17.64 -0.51
C SER A 77 13.91 -17.69 -1.38
N THR A 78 14.05 -17.91 -2.70
CA THR A 78 12.89 -17.94 -3.62
C THR A 78 11.98 -19.13 -3.36
N SER A 79 12.53 -20.33 -3.27
CA SER A 79 11.77 -21.56 -3.01
C SER A 79 11.11 -21.53 -1.63
N MET A 80 11.84 -21.09 -0.59
CA MET A 80 11.29 -20.95 0.76
C MET A 80 10.19 -19.89 0.83
N SER A 81 10.33 -18.76 0.14
CA SER A 81 9.30 -17.70 0.10
C SER A 81 8.01 -18.18 -0.55
N LEU A 82 8.11 -18.94 -1.64
CA LEU A 82 6.94 -19.49 -2.34
C LEU A 82 6.22 -20.52 -1.47
N ILE A 83 6.97 -21.46 -0.88
CA ILE A 83 6.39 -22.45 0.03
C ILE A 83 5.75 -21.75 1.22
N ALA A 84 6.46 -20.82 1.88
CA ALA A 84 5.92 -20.13 3.04
C ALA A 84 4.68 -19.29 2.71
N GLY A 85 4.68 -18.53 1.63
CA GLY A 85 3.54 -17.70 1.23
C GLY A 85 2.31 -18.52 0.84
N PHE A 86 2.49 -19.55 0.01
CA PHE A 86 1.37 -20.37 -0.46
C PHE A 86 0.86 -21.33 0.62
N LEU A 87 1.76 -22.11 1.23
CA LEU A 87 1.40 -23.17 2.17
C LEU A 87 0.83 -22.62 3.48
N LEU A 88 1.45 -21.58 4.07
CA LEU A 88 0.87 -20.95 5.27
C LEU A 88 -0.42 -20.21 4.95
N GLY A 89 -0.52 -19.59 3.77
CA GLY A 89 -1.75 -18.92 3.33
C GLY A 89 -2.92 -19.90 3.22
N ASP A 90 -2.71 -21.02 2.51
CA ASP A 90 -3.71 -22.05 2.29
C ASP A 90 -4.16 -22.71 3.60
N PHE A 91 -3.21 -23.10 4.46
CA PHE A 91 -3.54 -23.68 5.76
C PHE A 91 -4.25 -22.68 6.68
N ALA A 92 -3.85 -21.42 6.68
CA ALA A 92 -4.49 -20.42 7.54
C ALA A 92 -5.92 -20.10 7.09
N VAL A 93 -6.23 -20.17 5.79
CA VAL A 93 -7.62 -20.10 5.30
C VAL A 93 -8.39 -21.36 5.67
N THR A 94 -7.81 -22.54 5.45
CA THR A 94 -8.47 -23.84 5.71
C THR A 94 -8.81 -24.05 7.19
N VAL A 95 -7.94 -23.63 8.11
CA VAL A 95 -8.19 -23.70 9.56
C VAL A 95 -9.19 -22.64 10.03
N GLY A 96 -9.56 -21.69 9.16
CA GLY A 96 -10.48 -20.60 9.47
C GLY A 96 -9.86 -19.49 10.30
N LEU A 97 -8.52 -19.31 10.22
CA LEU A 97 -7.81 -18.17 10.82
C LEU A 97 -7.96 -16.92 9.96
N PHE A 98 -7.92 -17.04 8.64
CA PHE A 98 -8.10 -15.93 7.70
C PHE A 98 -9.27 -16.17 6.74
N SER A 99 -9.97 -15.10 6.38
CA SER A 99 -10.87 -15.12 5.22
C SER A 99 -10.06 -15.02 3.92
N LEU A 100 -10.56 -15.66 2.85
CA LEU A 100 -9.93 -15.61 1.53
C LEU A 100 -9.75 -14.16 1.04
N GLN A 101 -10.74 -13.31 1.31
CA GLN A 101 -10.77 -11.90 0.94
C GLN A 101 -9.70 -11.11 1.69
N THR A 102 -9.50 -11.38 2.99
CA THR A 102 -8.41 -10.78 3.79
C THR A 102 -7.07 -11.09 3.16
N VAL A 103 -6.79 -12.38 2.87
CA VAL A 103 -5.50 -12.82 2.31
C VAL A 103 -5.26 -12.18 0.95
N LEU A 104 -6.28 -12.16 0.08
CA LEU A 104 -6.20 -11.57 -1.26
C LEU A 104 -5.84 -10.08 -1.20
N LEU A 105 -6.56 -9.30 -0.39
CA LEU A 105 -6.36 -7.85 -0.33
C LEU A 105 -5.03 -7.48 0.31
N VAL A 106 -4.61 -8.21 1.35
CA VAL A 106 -3.29 -8.03 1.97
C VAL A 106 -2.18 -8.41 0.98
N ALA A 107 -2.35 -9.47 0.18
CA ALA A 107 -1.38 -9.84 -0.85
C ALA A 107 -1.24 -8.75 -1.93
N ILE A 108 -2.34 -8.18 -2.42
CA ILE A 108 -2.32 -7.06 -3.38
C ILE A 108 -1.63 -5.84 -2.76
N SER A 109 -1.96 -5.51 -1.50
CA SER A 109 -1.34 -4.42 -0.74
C SER A 109 0.17 -4.63 -0.54
N ALA A 110 0.60 -5.86 -0.26
CA ALA A 110 2.00 -6.25 -0.14
C ALA A 110 2.75 -6.07 -1.46
N ILE A 111 2.19 -6.53 -2.58
CA ILE A 111 2.76 -6.33 -3.92
C ILE A 111 2.91 -4.83 -4.22
N GLY A 112 1.91 -4.03 -3.88
CA GLY A 112 1.98 -2.57 -3.99
C GLY A 112 3.14 -1.95 -3.20
N THR A 113 3.45 -2.50 -2.03
CA THR A 113 4.58 -2.06 -1.21
C THR A 113 5.92 -2.28 -1.93
N TYR A 114 6.08 -3.42 -2.61
CA TYR A 114 7.29 -3.74 -3.39
C TYR A 114 7.45 -2.90 -4.67
N LEU A 115 6.38 -2.26 -5.15
CA LEU A 115 6.47 -1.28 -6.24
C LEU A 115 7.09 0.06 -5.80
N THR A 116 7.22 0.28 -4.48
CA THR A 116 7.89 1.45 -3.91
C THR A 116 9.41 1.33 -4.10
N PRO A 117 10.06 2.26 -4.83
CA PRO A 117 11.47 2.12 -5.21
C PRO A 117 12.46 2.28 -4.04
N SER A 118 12.03 2.86 -2.92
CA SER A 118 12.85 3.03 -1.72
C SER A 118 12.30 2.15 -0.60
N TYR A 119 13.18 1.36 0.02
CA TYR A 119 12.85 0.50 1.15
C TYR A 119 12.29 1.32 2.32
N GLU A 120 13.00 2.39 2.70
CA GLU A 120 12.61 3.30 3.78
C GLU A 120 11.24 3.92 3.53
N LEU A 121 10.96 4.33 2.29
CA LEU A 121 9.63 4.87 1.94
C LEU A 121 8.54 3.80 2.03
N GLY A 122 8.82 2.57 1.58
CA GLY A 122 7.88 1.45 1.72
C GLY A 122 7.56 1.16 3.19
N LEU A 123 8.57 1.20 4.06
CA LEU A 123 8.40 1.02 5.50
C LEU A 123 7.61 2.17 6.14
N ALA A 124 7.89 3.42 5.77
CA ALA A 124 7.12 4.59 6.24
C ALA A 124 5.64 4.51 5.82
N ASN A 125 5.36 4.10 4.58
CA ASN A 125 3.99 3.88 4.09
C ASN A 125 3.30 2.75 4.87
N LYS A 126 4.02 1.67 5.18
CA LYS A 126 3.49 0.55 5.98
C LYS A 126 3.16 0.97 7.42
N ILE A 127 4.04 1.73 8.09
CA ILE A 127 3.76 2.28 9.42
C ILE A 127 2.51 3.17 9.37
N SER A 128 2.41 4.04 8.36
CA SER A 128 1.23 4.91 8.17
C SER A 128 -0.05 4.08 8.01
N LYS A 129 -0.01 3.00 7.23
CA LYS A 129 -1.13 2.06 7.08
C LYS A 129 -1.52 1.40 8.40
N ILE A 130 -0.55 0.98 9.23
CA ILE A 130 -0.85 0.42 10.56
C ILE A 130 -1.54 1.47 11.45
N ILE A 131 -1.09 2.72 11.41
CA ILE A 131 -1.74 3.83 12.12
C ILE A 131 -3.19 4.01 11.64
N PHE A 132 -3.46 3.90 10.34
CA PHE A 132 -4.83 3.97 9.81
C PHE A 132 -5.70 2.84 10.34
N ILE A 133 -5.18 1.61 10.39
CA ILE A 133 -5.90 0.45 10.93
C ILE A 133 -6.20 0.65 12.42
N LEU A 134 -5.23 1.10 13.20
CA LEU A 134 -5.42 1.39 14.63
C LEU A 134 -6.46 2.50 14.86
N ALA A 135 -6.46 3.54 14.02
CA ALA A 135 -7.46 4.60 14.08
C ALA A 135 -8.87 4.08 13.74
N ILE A 136 -9.00 3.16 12.79
CA ILE A 136 -10.29 2.49 12.46
C ILE A 136 -10.77 1.64 13.64
N ILE A 137 -9.88 0.93 14.32
CA ILE A 137 -10.24 0.13 15.49
C ILE A 137 -10.79 1.02 16.61
N ALA A 138 -10.21 2.21 16.81
CA ALA A 138 -10.60 3.13 17.86
C ALA A 138 -11.86 3.95 17.55
N PHE A 139 -11.98 4.48 16.32
CA PHE A 139 -13.02 5.47 15.96
C PHE A 139 -13.69 5.19 14.61
N ASP A 140 -13.54 3.98 14.05
CA ASP A 140 -14.20 3.57 12.81
C ASP A 140 -13.84 4.47 11.60
N TRP A 141 -14.79 4.71 10.70
CA TRP A 141 -14.71 5.65 9.58
C TRP A 141 -14.19 7.02 9.99
N TYR A 142 -14.65 7.59 11.11
CA TYR A 142 -14.19 8.90 11.57
C TYR A 142 -12.71 8.86 11.93
N GLY A 143 -12.25 7.77 12.54
CA GLY A 143 -10.85 7.52 12.81
C GLY A 143 -10.01 7.44 11.54
N PHE A 144 -10.50 6.71 10.53
CA PHE A 144 -9.83 6.64 9.23
C PHE A 144 -9.71 8.01 8.57
N ALA A 145 -10.80 8.76 8.46
CA ALA A 145 -10.82 10.07 7.84
C ALA A 145 -9.88 11.06 8.55
N MET A 146 -9.90 11.06 9.90
CA MET A 146 -9.01 11.88 10.71
C MET A 146 -7.54 11.49 10.51
N ALA A 147 -7.23 10.19 10.53
CA ALA A 147 -5.86 9.70 10.39
C ALA A 147 -5.30 10.01 8.99
N VAL A 148 -6.10 9.87 7.94
CA VAL A 148 -5.72 10.26 6.58
C VAL A 148 -5.47 11.77 6.50
N LEU A 149 -6.33 12.59 7.10
CA LEU A 149 -6.16 14.04 7.12
C LEU A 149 -4.88 14.46 7.87
N LEU A 150 -4.64 13.91 9.06
CA LEU A 150 -3.42 14.15 9.83
C LEU A 150 -2.17 13.68 9.09
N TRP A 151 -2.25 12.55 8.38
CA TRP A 151 -1.16 12.05 7.55
C TRP A 151 -0.83 12.99 6.39
N PHE A 152 -1.84 13.54 5.70
CA PHE A 152 -1.61 14.56 4.67
C PHE A 152 -0.96 15.83 5.23
N ILE A 153 -1.41 16.30 6.40
CA ILE A 153 -0.82 17.46 7.08
C ILE A 153 0.65 17.18 7.46
N TYR A 154 0.93 16.00 8.02
CA TYR A 154 2.27 15.57 8.38
C TYR A 154 3.21 15.59 7.15
N LEU A 155 2.76 15.04 6.02
CA LEU A 155 3.53 15.06 4.77
C LEU A 155 3.72 16.48 4.20
N ALA A 156 2.77 17.39 4.43
CA ALA A 156 2.88 18.77 3.96
C ALA A 156 3.95 19.55 4.76
N LEU A 157 4.07 19.24 6.05
CA LEU A 157 5.06 19.83 6.95
C LEU A 157 6.46 19.21 6.78
N LEU A 158 6.53 17.96 6.37
CA LEU A 158 7.79 17.26 6.17
C LEU A 158 8.58 17.88 5.02
N LYS A 159 9.85 18.26 5.27
CA LYS A 159 10.75 18.80 4.25
C LYS A 159 11.78 17.76 3.83
N SER A 160 11.83 17.46 2.54
CA SER A 160 12.86 16.62 1.91
C SER A 160 13.73 17.49 1.02
N PHE A 161 15.05 17.52 1.27
CA PHE A 161 16.03 18.33 0.54
C PHE A 161 15.59 19.80 0.35
N GLY A 162 15.05 20.40 1.41
CA GLY A 162 14.64 21.81 1.44
C GLY A 162 13.28 22.13 0.78
N LYS A 163 12.54 21.13 0.28
CA LYS A 163 11.17 21.30 -0.25
C LYS A 163 10.17 20.44 0.50
N PRO A 164 8.88 20.84 0.58
CA PRO A 164 7.83 19.97 1.14
C PRO A 164 7.79 18.62 0.44
N TYR A 165 7.53 17.55 1.19
CA TYR A 165 7.48 16.19 0.67
C TYR A 165 6.35 16.01 -0.36
N LEU A 166 5.23 16.72 -0.16
CA LEU A 166 4.11 16.78 -1.10
C LEU A 166 4.37 17.66 -2.34
N TYR A 167 5.57 18.21 -2.54
CA TYR A 167 5.86 18.97 -3.75
C TYR A 167 5.82 18.05 -4.99
N PRO A 168 5.04 18.35 -6.05
CA PRO A 168 4.43 19.63 -6.43
C PRO A 168 2.91 19.74 -6.19
N LEU A 169 2.30 18.86 -5.41
CA LEU A 169 0.90 19.01 -4.96
C LEU A 169 0.76 20.17 -3.97
N PHE A 170 1.72 20.32 -3.06
CA PHE A 170 1.75 21.40 -2.07
C PHE A 170 3.17 21.94 -1.88
N PRO A 171 3.46 23.22 -2.18
CA PRO A 171 2.64 24.20 -2.92
C PRO A 171 2.36 23.75 -4.37
N PHE A 172 1.12 23.95 -4.83
CA PHE A 172 0.63 23.43 -6.10
C PHE A 172 1.39 24.00 -7.30
N ASN A 173 1.95 23.13 -8.14
CA ASN A 173 2.61 23.52 -9.39
C ASN A 173 2.22 22.57 -10.53
N PHE A 174 1.20 22.96 -11.30
CA PHE A 174 0.65 22.17 -12.39
C PHE A 174 1.70 21.75 -13.44
N LYS A 175 2.60 22.66 -13.84
CA LYS A 175 3.64 22.36 -14.84
C LYS A 175 4.61 21.27 -14.37
N ARG A 176 4.94 21.23 -13.07
CA ARG A 176 5.79 20.17 -12.51
C ARG A 176 5.00 18.89 -12.24
N LEU A 177 3.74 18.99 -11.84
CA LEU A 177 2.86 17.83 -11.66
C LEU A 177 2.74 17.02 -12.96
N VAL A 178 2.52 17.69 -14.10
CA VAL A 178 2.48 17.05 -15.42
C VAL A 178 3.81 16.39 -15.79
N LYS A 179 4.96 16.99 -15.42
CA LYS A 179 6.30 16.38 -15.62
C LYS A 179 6.59 15.19 -14.70
N VAL A 180 5.96 15.14 -13.51
CA VAL A 180 6.02 14.00 -12.60
C VAL A 180 5.20 12.84 -13.17
N LEU A 181 3.98 13.12 -13.62
CA LEU A 181 3.07 12.13 -14.21
C LEU A 181 3.56 11.62 -15.58
N ILE A 182 3.95 12.51 -16.48
CA ILE A 182 4.32 12.19 -17.87
C ILE A 182 5.83 12.36 -18.05
N ARG A 183 6.50 11.31 -18.55
CA ARG A 183 7.93 11.37 -18.87
C ARG A 183 8.15 11.97 -20.25
N PHE A 184 8.64 13.21 -20.28
CA PHE A 184 9.09 13.86 -21.51
C PHE A 184 10.48 13.33 -21.93
N PRO A 185 10.75 13.20 -23.25
CA PRO A 185 12.07 12.85 -23.77
C PRO A 185 13.11 13.93 -23.41
N PHE A 186 14.36 13.52 -23.22
CA PHE A 186 15.46 14.39 -22.77
C PHE A 186 15.97 15.39 -23.84
N THR A 187 15.34 15.46 -25.01
CA THR A 187 15.70 16.34 -26.14
C THR A 187 15.04 17.71 -26.03
N ASP A 188 15.22 18.42 -24.91
CA ASP A 188 14.85 19.85 -24.85
C ASP A 188 15.61 20.68 -23.80
N SER A 189 16.62 20.12 -23.11
CA SER A 189 17.37 20.89 -22.11
C SER A 189 18.41 21.86 -22.70
N LYS A 190 18.74 21.76 -24.00
CA LYS A 190 19.74 22.64 -24.64
C LYS A 190 19.18 23.88 -25.35
N LYS A 191 17.86 24.00 -25.60
CA LYS A 191 17.29 25.17 -26.30
C LYS A 191 16.73 26.27 -25.39
N ALA A 192 16.57 26.02 -24.09
CA ALA A 192 16.03 27.00 -23.15
C ALA A 192 17.10 27.84 -22.42
N LYS A 193 18.39 27.66 -22.72
CA LYS A 193 19.49 28.46 -22.16
C LYS A 193 20.01 29.56 -23.10
N ASN A 194 19.58 29.57 -24.36
CA ASN A 194 19.95 30.57 -25.37
C ASN A 194 18.68 31.14 -26.03
N LYS A 195 17.91 31.91 -25.27
CA LYS A 195 17.00 32.96 -25.78
C LYS A 195 16.59 33.85 -24.62
#